data_AF-A0A0J1FA18-F1
#
_entry.id   AF-A0A0J1FA18-F1
#
_cell.length_a   1.000
_cell.length_b   1.000
_cell.length_c   1.000
_cell.angle_alpha   90.00
_cell.angle_beta   90.00
_cell.angle_gamma   90.00
#
_symmetry.space_group_name_H-M   'P 1'
#
loop_
_entity.id
_entity.type
_entity.pdbx_description
1 polymer ?
#
loop_
_entity_poly.entity_id
_entity_poly.type
_entity_poly.pdbx_seq_one_letter_code
_entity_poly.pdbx_strand_id
1 'polypeptide(L)'
;MRHFVTDGIALSLKGMTHSSYAAVVGLATALENAFPMAYTCAKEDIVSYAWTNNDGARIYLYDNSSGGLALTWAALDSFEELLVLAYETVANCEYCLEHPEENGCIHCVVANRWYTNSVKSDRLAVLELVKEMRTVLDSEQPKVSANALPTKTQREGVEGHFGRTMISNGSLVFTGKHQEGFVVASQPFNGAEEERLYEIIVNGKTERYLGRYLTLLQGDVEKWCLSCGQDGIERTVERCPTCEALL
;
A
#
# COMPACT_ATOMS: atom_id res chain seq x y z
N MET A 1 8.60 -15.76 6.60
CA MET A 1 7.88 -14.49 6.43
C MET A 1 7.60 -14.32 4.94
N ARG A 2 6.32 -14.50 4.59
CA ARG A 2 5.81 -14.38 3.22
C ARG A 2 5.56 -12.89 2.96
N HIS A 3 5.95 -12.39 1.80
CA HIS A 3 5.66 -11.02 1.37
C HIS A 3 4.55 -11.05 0.34
N PHE A 4 3.84 -9.93 0.25
CA PHE A 4 2.57 -9.81 -0.43
C PHE A 4 2.53 -8.44 -1.10
N VAL A 5 2.29 -8.44 -2.42
CA VAL A 5 2.19 -7.21 -3.22
C VAL A 5 0.72 -6.86 -3.33
N THR A 6 0.39 -5.62 -3.01
CA THR A 6 -0.99 -5.11 -2.97
C THR A 6 -1.01 -3.61 -3.24
N ASP A 7 -2.21 -3.10 -3.50
CA ASP A 7 -2.47 -1.67 -3.58
C ASP A 7 -2.59 -1.06 -2.18
N GLY A 8 -2.24 0.23 -2.09
CA GLY A 8 -2.31 0.96 -0.84
C GLY A 8 -2.07 2.46 -1.01
N ILE A 9 -2.44 3.20 0.01
CA ILE A 9 -2.14 4.63 0.14
C ILE A 9 -1.15 4.87 1.27
N ALA A 10 -0.35 5.92 1.12
CA ALA A 10 0.60 6.35 2.14
C ALA A 10 0.32 7.81 2.52
N LEU A 11 0.11 8.03 3.81
CA LEU A 11 -0.05 9.34 4.43
C LEU A 11 1.30 9.76 5.00
N SER A 12 1.85 10.87 4.51
CA SER A 12 3.07 11.46 5.04
C SER A 12 2.72 12.59 6.00
N LEU A 13 3.04 12.43 7.28
CA LEU A 13 2.77 13.41 8.34
C LEU A 13 3.97 14.35 8.54
N LYS A 14 4.65 14.70 7.44
CA LYS A 14 5.87 15.51 7.50
C LYS A 14 5.51 16.94 7.89
N GLY A 15 6.18 17.47 8.91
CA GLY A 15 5.94 18.83 9.40
C GLY A 15 4.83 18.93 10.46
N MET A 16 4.18 17.82 10.83
CA MET A 16 3.26 17.79 11.95
C MET A 16 4.01 17.79 13.28
N THR A 17 3.41 18.42 14.29
CA THR A 17 3.98 18.61 15.62
C THR A 17 3.57 17.48 16.57
N HIS A 18 2.40 16.87 16.40
CA HIS A 18 1.88 15.82 17.28
C HIS A 18 2.10 14.39 16.73
N SER A 19 3.17 14.17 15.95
CA SER A 19 3.43 12.90 15.26
C SER A 19 4.26 11.90 16.09
N SER A 20 3.94 11.74 17.39
CA SER A 20 4.62 10.74 18.23
C SER A 20 4.33 9.32 17.73
N TYR A 21 5.22 8.36 17.97
CA TYR A 21 5.02 6.98 17.52
C TYR A 21 3.68 6.39 18.00
N ALA A 22 3.32 6.63 19.26
CA ALA A 22 2.05 6.20 19.84
C ALA A 22 0.83 6.85 19.15
N ALA A 23 0.90 8.15 18.84
CA ALA A 23 -0.15 8.85 18.11
C ALA A 23 -0.31 8.32 16.69
N VAL A 24 0.79 8.06 15.99
CA VAL A 24 0.79 7.64 14.59
C VAL A 24 0.29 6.19 14.44
N VAL A 25 0.73 5.29 15.32
CA VAL A 25 0.22 3.90 15.36
C VAL A 25 -1.23 3.86 15.80
N GLY A 26 -1.61 4.68 16.79
CA GLY A 26 -2.99 4.81 17.23
C GLY A 26 -3.91 5.33 16.13
N LEU A 27 -3.46 6.34 15.38
CA LEU A 27 -4.19 6.88 14.25
C LEU A 27 -4.32 5.86 13.10
N ALA A 28 -3.28 5.10 12.79
CA ALA A 28 -3.36 4.04 11.79
C ALA A 28 -4.45 3.01 12.14
N THR A 29 -4.53 2.63 13.41
CA THR A 29 -5.57 1.72 13.92
C THR A 29 -6.97 2.36 13.85
N ALA A 30 -7.08 3.63 14.20
CA ALA A 30 -8.34 4.36 14.12
C ALA A 30 -8.85 4.47 12.68
N LEU A 31 -7.96 4.75 11.72
CA LEU A 31 -8.28 4.78 10.29
C LEU A 31 -8.70 3.40 9.77
N GLU A 32 -7.99 2.33 10.17
CA GLU A 32 -8.35 0.95 9.83
C GLU A 32 -9.74 0.56 10.38
N ASN A 33 -10.07 0.97 11.61
CA ASN A 33 -11.38 0.73 12.22
C ASN A 33 -12.50 1.56 11.58
N ALA A 34 -12.21 2.79 11.17
CA ALA A 34 -13.18 3.68 10.53
C ALA A 34 -13.41 3.34 9.05
N PHE A 35 -12.48 2.64 8.40
CA PHE A 35 -12.54 2.35 6.96
C PHE A 35 -13.85 1.67 6.54
N PRO A 36 -14.31 0.59 7.20
CA PRO A 36 -15.57 -0.08 6.85
C PRO A 36 -16.83 0.77 7.08
N MET A 37 -16.70 1.86 7.85
CA MET A 37 -17.80 2.81 8.08
C MET A 37 -17.90 3.82 6.95
N ALA A 38 -16.76 4.22 6.38
CA ALA A 38 -16.68 5.10 5.22
C ALA A 38 -16.96 4.34 3.91
N TYR A 39 -16.59 3.05 3.84
CA TYR A 39 -16.69 2.24 2.62
C TYR A 39 -17.22 0.85 2.94
N THR A 40 -18.07 0.33 2.06
CA THR A 40 -18.65 -1.01 2.19
C THR A 40 -17.61 -2.10 1.91
N CYS A 41 -16.77 -2.41 2.90
CA CYS A 41 -15.83 -3.54 2.90
C CYS A 41 -15.83 -4.26 4.25
N ALA A 42 -15.25 -5.46 4.30
CA ALA A 42 -14.99 -6.10 5.58
C ALA A 42 -13.81 -5.40 6.27
N LYS A 43 -13.75 -5.46 7.61
CA LYS A 43 -12.62 -4.91 8.36
C LYS A 43 -11.31 -5.59 7.96
N GLU A 44 -11.37 -6.89 7.68
CA GLU A 44 -10.23 -7.72 7.33
C GLU A 44 -9.69 -7.44 5.93
N ASP A 45 -10.43 -6.71 5.09
CA ASP A 45 -10.00 -6.34 3.73
C ASP A 45 -8.99 -5.20 3.72
N ILE A 46 -8.82 -4.50 4.85
CA ILE A 46 -7.92 -3.36 4.99
C ILE A 46 -6.94 -3.64 6.12
N VAL A 47 -5.66 -3.35 5.86
CA VAL A 47 -4.63 -3.43 6.88
C VAL A 47 -3.88 -2.11 6.87
N SER A 48 -3.55 -1.59 8.06
CA SER A 48 -2.70 -0.41 8.17
C SER A 48 -1.27 -0.78 8.58
N TYR A 49 -0.31 0.13 8.43
CA TYR A 49 1.01 0.06 9.03
C TYR A 49 1.53 1.46 9.31
N ALA A 50 2.20 1.65 10.43
CA ALA A 50 2.67 2.97 10.85
C ALA A 50 4.09 2.89 11.38
N TRP A 51 4.87 3.92 11.07
CA TRP A 51 6.20 4.09 11.62
C TRP A 51 6.58 5.57 11.70
N THR A 52 7.56 5.85 12.54
CA THR A 52 8.10 7.20 12.77
C THR A 52 9.61 7.15 12.76
N ASN A 53 10.25 8.13 12.13
CA ASN A 53 11.69 8.36 12.21
C ASN A 53 12.01 9.86 12.27
N ASN A 54 13.29 10.20 12.12
CA ASN A 54 13.76 11.58 12.10
C ASN A 54 13.24 12.39 10.89
N ASP A 55 12.86 11.72 9.80
CA ASP A 55 12.34 12.38 8.58
C ASP A 55 10.82 12.64 8.64
N GLY A 56 10.15 12.11 9.66
CA GLY A 56 8.74 12.29 9.94
C GLY A 56 8.02 10.98 10.25
N ALA A 57 6.70 11.04 10.19
CA ALA A 57 5.83 9.91 10.42
C ALA A 57 5.08 9.51 9.15
N ARG A 58 4.83 8.21 9.00
CA ARG A 58 4.05 7.68 7.88
C ARG A 58 3.03 6.65 8.35
N ILE A 59 1.87 6.70 7.71
CA ILE A 59 0.81 5.70 7.83
C ILE A 59 0.56 5.13 6.45
N TYR A 60 0.47 3.82 6.35
CA TYR A 60 0.10 3.08 5.17
C TYR A 60 -1.24 2.42 5.43
N LEU A 61 -2.15 2.50 4.48
CA LEU A 61 -3.35 1.67 4.42
C LEU A 61 -3.23 0.86 3.13
N TYR A 62 -3.41 -0.46 3.19
CA TYR A 62 -3.30 -1.33 2.02
C TYR A 62 -4.37 -2.41 2.03
N ASP A 63 -4.73 -2.86 0.83
CA ASP A 63 -5.72 -3.92 0.66
C ASP A 63 -5.11 -5.23 1.16
N ASN A 64 -5.87 -5.99 1.95
CA ASN A 64 -5.48 -7.31 2.42
C ASN A 64 -5.78 -8.41 1.38
N SER A 65 -5.69 -8.08 0.08
CA SER A 65 -5.78 -9.04 -1.03
C SER A 65 -4.60 -8.94 -2.01
N SER A 66 -4.14 -10.08 -2.51
CA SER A 66 -2.94 -10.14 -3.36
C SER A 66 -3.25 -9.50 -4.70
N GLY A 67 -2.39 -8.59 -5.14
CA GLY A 67 -2.61 -7.82 -6.37
C GLY A 67 -3.54 -6.60 -6.21
N GLY A 68 -4.06 -6.35 -5.00
CA GLY A 68 -4.97 -5.23 -4.73
C GLY A 68 -6.40 -5.48 -5.21
N LEU A 69 -7.36 -4.89 -4.50
CA LEU A 69 -8.77 -4.79 -4.88
C LEU A 69 -9.17 -3.34 -5.17
N ALA A 70 -8.19 -2.43 -5.17
CA ALA A 70 -8.36 -0.99 -5.23
C ALA A 70 -9.30 -0.42 -4.14
N LEU A 71 -9.41 -1.06 -2.97
CA LEU A 71 -10.29 -0.59 -1.89
C LEU A 71 -9.74 0.67 -1.24
N THR A 72 -8.45 0.66 -0.94
CA THR A 72 -7.74 1.78 -0.31
C THR A 72 -7.67 3.04 -1.17
N TRP A 73 -7.91 2.94 -2.47
CA TRP A 73 -8.02 4.10 -3.35
C TRP A 73 -9.23 4.97 -3.05
N ALA A 74 -10.30 4.38 -2.53
CA ALA A 74 -11.49 5.13 -2.15
C ALA A 74 -11.15 6.20 -1.11
N ALA A 75 -10.19 5.91 -0.21
CA ALA A 75 -9.71 6.88 0.78
C ALA A 75 -9.00 8.10 0.20
N LEU A 76 -8.64 8.13 -1.10
CA LEU A 76 -8.16 9.37 -1.74
C LEU A 76 -9.30 10.32 -2.06
N ASP A 77 -10.49 9.79 -2.39
CA ASP A 77 -11.64 10.58 -2.80
C ASP A 77 -12.44 11.08 -1.57
N SER A 78 -12.52 10.31 -0.47
CA SER A 78 -13.20 10.73 0.78
C SER A 78 -12.31 10.66 2.02
N PHE A 79 -11.05 11.14 1.90
CA PHE A 79 -10.10 11.14 3.02
C PHE A 79 -10.61 11.95 4.22
N GLU A 80 -11.21 13.11 3.96
CA GLU A 80 -11.74 14.00 5.01
C GLU A 80 -12.82 13.31 5.84
N GLU A 81 -13.76 12.63 5.17
CA GLU A 81 -14.82 11.86 5.83
C GLU A 81 -14.24 10.72 6.67
N LEU A 82 -13.27 9.98 6.13
CA LEU A 82 -12.58 8.93 6.85
C LEU A 82 -11.90 9.47 8.13
N LEU A 83 -11.29 10.66 8.05
CA LEU A 83 -10.65 11.30 9.18
C LEU A 83 -11.66 11.77 10.24
N VAL A 84 -12.83 12.25 9.82
CA VAL A 84 -13.94 12.60 10.72
C VAL A 84 -14.44 11.37 11.47
N LEU A 85 -14.69 10.27 10.75
CA LEU A 85 -15.15 9.01 11.36
C LEU A 85 -14.11 8.43 12.33
N ALA A 86 -12.82 8.50 11.98
CA ALA A 86 -11.75 8.12 12.88
C ALA A 86 -11.73 9.00 14.14
N TYR A 87 -11.87 10.32 14.00
CA TYR A 87 -11.98 11.24 15.14
C TYR A 87 -13.15 10.87 16.06
N GLU A 88 -14.34 10.71 15.50
CA GLU A 88 -15.56 10.41 16.26
C GLU A 88 -15.45 9.07 16.98
N THR A 89 -14.89 8.06 16.33
CA THR A 89 -14.66 6.74 16.91
C THR A 89 -13.72 6.81 18.12
N VAL A 90 -12.65 7.60 18.03
CA VAL A 90 -11.70 7.76 19.16
C VAL A 90 -12.27 8.66 20.25
N ALA A 91 -12.93 9.77 19.89
CA ALA A 91 -13.47 10.74 20.82
C ALA A 91 -14.64 10.17 21.62
N ASN A 92 -15.51 9.36 21.00
CA ASN A 92 -16.74 8.84 21.58
C ASN A 92 -16.68 7.36 21.95
N CYS A 93 -15.49 6.76 22.01
CA CYS A 93 -15.33 5.36 22.41
C CYS A 93 -15.85 5.12 23.84
N GLU A 94 -17.01 4.48 23.97
CA GLU A 94 -17.70 4.22 25.26
C GLU A 94 -16.77 3.60 26.30
N TYR A 95 -16.08 2.51 25.92
CA TYR A 95 -15.16 1.82 26.83
C TYR A 95 -14.05 2.75 27.37
N CYS A 96 -13.44 3.56 26.51
CA CYS A 96 -12.38 4.49 26.94
C CYS A 96 -12.91 5.73 27.68
N LEU A 97 -14.19 6.04 27.57
CA LEU A 97 -14.84 7.06 28.38
C LEU A 97 -15.14 6.55 29.80
N GLU A 98 -15.51 5.27 29.93
CA GLU A 98 -15.71 4.60 31.21
C GLU A 98 -14.39 4.26 31.92
N HIS A 99 -13.32 3.98 31.16
CA HIS A 99 -12.00 3.59 31.66
C HIS A 99 -10.90 4.54 31.15
N PRO A 100 -10.92 5.83 31.57
CA PRO A 100 -10.00 6.85 31.07
C PRO A 100 -8.52 6.54 31.35
N GLU A 101 -8.23 5.76 32.40
CA GLU A 101 -6.88 5.34 32.80
C GLU A 101 -6.20 4.40 31.79
N GLU A 102 -6.96 3.70 30.95
CA GLU A 102 -6.40 2.79 29.94
C GLU A 102 -5.81 3.54 28.74
N ASN A 103 -6.21 4.81 28.55
CA ASN A 103 -5.74 5.70 27.48
C ASN A 103 -5.81 5.11 26.05
N GLY A 104 -6.76 4.21 25.81
CA GLY A 104 -7.01 3.58 24.51
C GLY A 104 -7.42 2.11 24.63
N CYS A 105 -8.21 1.61 23.69
CA CYS A 105 -8.59 0.20 23.61
C CYS A 105 -8.54 -0.32 22.16
N ILE A 106 -8.73 -1.63 21.98
CA ILE A 106 -8.67 -2.32 20.68
C ILE A 106 -9.73 -1.82 19.67
N HIS A 107 -10.82 -1.25 20.16
CA HIS A 107 -11.90 -0.72 19.32
C HIS A 107 -11.62 0.69 18.79
N CYS A 108 -10.65 1.41 19.36
CA CYS A 108 -10.34 2.77 18.92
C CYS A 108 -8.89 2.91 18.42
N VAL A 109 -7.90 2.76 19.29
CA VAL A 109 -6.50 3.14 18.99
C VAL A 109 -5.48 2.03 19.24
N VAL A 110 -5.83 0.94 19.93
CA VAL A 110 -4.88 -0.14 20.24
C VAL A 110 -4.77 -1.13 19.09
N ALA A 111 -3.59 -1.19 18.49
CA ALA A 111 -3.27 -2.15 17.44
C ALA A 111 -3.11 -3.55 18.05
N ASN A 112 -4.03 -4.47 17.77
CA ASN A 112 -3.87 -5.88 18.13
C ASN A 112 -3.07 -6.61 17.07
N ARG A 113 -1.76 -6.38 17.03
CA ARG A 113 -0.86 -7.04 16.08
C ARG A 113 0.19 -7.84 16.81
N TRP A 114 0.34 -9.08 16.36
CA TRP A 114 1.28 -10.06 16.89
C TRP A 114 2.75 -9.60 16.94
N TYR A 115 3.11 -8.56 16.18
CA TYR A 115 4.46 -7.98 16.14
C TYR A 115 4.62 -6.66 16.90
N THR A 116 3.54 -6.09 17.47
CA THR A 116 3.57 -4.83 18.24
C THR A 116 3.21 -5.08 19.70
N ASN A 117 3.93 -5.97 20.39
CA ASN A 117 3.68 -6.28 21.80
C ASN A 117 4.08 -5.14 22.78
N SER A 118 4.60 -4.02 22.28
CA SER A 118 5.25 -2.98 23.08
C SER A 118 4.74 -1.56 22.84
N VAL A 119 3.75 -1.36 21.96
CA VAL A 119 3.26 -0.01 21.63
C VAL A 119 2.01 0.28 22.44
N LYS A 120 2.17 1.04 23.52
CA LYS A 120 1.04 1.66 24.21
C LYS A 120 0.52 2.80 23.33
N SER A 121 -0.64 2.61 22.72
CA SER A 121 -1.36 3.67 22.03
C SER A 121 -1.73 4.78 23.02
N ASP A 122 -1.81 6.01 22.53
CA ASP A 122 -2.16 7.18 23.34
C ASP A 122 -3.38 7.89 22.71
N ARG A 123 -4.55 7.66 23.30
CA ARG A 123 -5.82 8.22 22.80
C ARG A 123 -5.78 9.73 22.69
N LEU A 124 -5.22 10.42 23.69
CA LEU A 124 -5.16 11.89 23.67
C LEU A 124 -4.22 12.38 22.57
N ALA A 125 -3.06 11.75 22.42
CA ALA A 125 -2.12 12.12 21.37
C ALA A 125 -2.70 11.86 19.96
N VAL A 126 -3.49 10.79 19.78
CA VAL A 126 -4.22 10.55 18.52
C VAL A 126 -5.22 11.67 18.24
N LEU A 127 -6.00 12.09 19.24
CA LEU A 127 -6.98 13.17 19.07
C LEU A 127 -6.31 14.50 18.70
N GLU A 128 -5.18 14.84 19.31
CA GLU A 128 -4.43 16.05 18.94
C GLU A 128 -3.84 15.96 17.52
N LEU A 129 -3.29 14.81 17.13
CA LEU A 129 -2.80 14.58 15.77
C LEU A 129 -3.93 14.73 14.74
N VAL A 130 -5.11 14.17 15.00
CA VAL A 130 -6.25 14.29 14.08
C VAL A 130 -6.74 15.74 13.97
N LYS A 131 -6.77 16.50 15.07
CA LYS A 131 -7.10 17.94 15.03
C LYS A 131 -6.11 18.74 14.20
N GLU A 132 -4.82 18.44 14.34
CA GLU A 132 -3.76 19.06 13.54
C GLU A 132 -3.94 18.74 12.04
N MET A 133 -4.20 17.47 11.70
CA MET A 133 -4.49 17.06 10.32
C MET A 133 -5.70 17.79 9.73
N ARG A 134 -6.80 17.92 10.50
CA ARG A 134 -7.98 18.68 10.07
C ARG A 134 -7.65 20.15 9.84
N THR A 135 -6.86 20.77 10.72
CA THR A 135 -6.42 22.15 10.55
C THR A 135 -5.66 22.35 9.24
N VAL A 136 -4.82 21.38 8.86
CA VAL A 136 -4.11 21.41 7.56
C VAL A 136 -5.10 21.28 6.40
N LEU A 137 -6.05 20.33 6.47
CA LEU A 137 -7.06 20.13 5.42
C LEU A 137 -7.99 21.34 5.25
N ASP A 138 -8.33 22.02 6.35
CA ASP A 138 -9.17 23.22 6.33
C ASP A 138 -8.45 24.46 5.80
N SER A 139 -7.12 24.52 5.93
CA SER A 139 -6.31 25.71 5.59
C SER A 139 -5.54 25.60 4.28
N GLU A 140 -5.26 24.38 3.82
CA GLU A 140 -4.51 24.13 2.60
C GLU A 140 -5.37 23.41 1.57
N GLN A 141 -5.40 23.91 0.33
CA GLN A 141 -5.96 23.14 -0.77
C GLN A 141 -4.99 22.08 -1.26
N PRO A 142 -5.46 20.86 -1.59
CA PRO A 142 -4.62 19.81 -2.13
C PRO A 142 -3.89 20.29 -3.38
N LYS A 143 -2.57 20.37 -3.31
CA LYS A 143 -1.74 20.60 -4.51
C LYS A 143 -1.59 19.28 -5.23
N VAL A 144 -2.40 19.07 -6.26
CA VAL A 144 -2.22 17.94 -7.18
C VAL A 144 -0.89 18.16 -7.90
N SER A 145 0.14 17.45 -7.48
CA SER A 145 1.40 17.42 -8.22
C SER A 145 1.14 16.66 -9.51
N ALA A 146 1.30 17.34 -10.66
CA ALA A 146 1.15 16.76 -11.99
C ALA A 146 2.09 15.56 -12.23
N ASN A 147 3.13 15.40 -11.40
CA ASN A 147 4.07 14.29 -11.44
C ASN A 147 3.72 13.13 -10.47
N ALA A 148 2.66 13.26 -9.67
CA ALA A 148 2.28 12.31 -8.62
C ALA A 148 0.84 11.79 -8.76
N LEU A 149 0.24 11.89 -9.94
CA LEU A 149 -0.84 10.99 -10.28
C LEU A 149 -0.22 9.61 -10.53
N PRO A 150 -0.43 8.58 -9.68
CA PRO A 150 -0.65 7.30 -10.30
C PRO A 150 -1.91 7.52 -11.13
N THR A 151 -1.74 7.48 -12.45
CA THR A 151 -2.85 7.49 -13.40
C THR A 151 -3.94 6.63 -12.78
N LYS A 152 -5.14 7.18 -12.53
CA LYS A 152 -6.34 6.37 -12.36
C LYS A 152 -6.35 5.49 -13.60
N THR A 153 -5.70 4.33 -13.52
CA THR A 153 -5.93 3.25 -14.45
C THR A 153 -7.22 2.71 -13.92
N GLN A 154 -8.30 3.44 -14.22
CA GLN A 154 -9.58 2.83 -14.43
C GLN A 154 -9.30 1.75 -15.46
N ARG A 155 -8.93 0.57 -14.99
CA ARG A 155 -9.22 -0.66 -15.68
C ARG A 155 -10.74 -0.82 -15.55
N GLU A 156 -11.46 0.07 -16.23
CA GLU A 156 -12.63 -0.40 -16.95
C GLU A 156 -12.15 -1.64 -17.71
N GLY A 157 -12.87 -2.74 -17.55
CA GLY A 157 -12.64 -3.94 -18.33
C GLY A 157 -12.85 -3.62 -19.80
N VAL A 158 -11.86 -2.98 -20.43
CA VAL A 158 -11.74 -2.94 -21.87
C VAL A 158 -11.22 -4.32 -22.24
N GLU A 159 -12.12 -5.14 -22.76
CA GLU A 159 -11.75 -6.36 -23.47
C GLU A 159 -10.61 -6.03 -24.45
N GLY A 160 -9.43 -6.61 -24.24
CA GLY A 160 -8.31 -6.49 -25.19
C GLY A 160 -7.07 -5.69 -24.74
N HIS A 161 -6.85 -5.43 -23.44
CA HIS A 161 -5.52 -5.02 -22.98
C HIS A 161 -4.57 -6.21 -22.94
N PHE A 162 -3.57 -6.21 -23.83
CA PHE A 162 -2.56 -7.26 -23.95
C PHE A 162 -1.24 -6.88 -23.26
N GLY A 163 -1.18 -5.83 -22.45
CA GLY A 163 0.06 -5.46 -21.76
C GLY A 163 0.06 -5.82 -20.28
N ARG A 164 1.20 -6.36 -19.82
CA ARG A 164 1.44 -6.66 -18.40
C ARG A 164 2.77 -6.08 -17.96
N THR A 165 2.92 -5.82 -16.66
CA THR A 165 4.18 -5.34 -16.08
C THR A 165 5.12 -6.52 -15.82
N MET A 166 6.41 -6.34 -16.05
CA MET A 166 7.48 -7.27 -15.71
C MET A 166 8.64 -6.55 -15.03
N ILE A 167 9.36 -7.26 -14.17
CA ILE A 167 10.62 -6.79 -13.58
C ILE A 167 11.75 -6.93 -14.62
N SER A 168 12.53 -5.88 -14.82
CA SER A 168 13.62 -5.86 -15.80
C SER A 168 14.83 -6.67 -15.36
N ASN A 169 15.59 -7.19 -16.32
CA ASN A 169 16.86 -7.86 -16.05
C ASN A 169 17.83 -6.91 -15.34
N GLY A 170 18.62 -7.43 -14.40
CA GLY A 170 19.53 -6.64 -13.55
C GLY A 170 18.89 -6.07 -12.29
N SER A 171 17.57 -6.14 -12.15
CA SER A 171 16.88 -5.68 -10.95
C SER A 171 17.19 -6.56 -9.73
N LEU A 172 17.42 -5.92 -8.59
CA LEU A 172 17.50 -6.56 -7.29
C LEU A 172 16.10 -6.85 -6.78
N VAL A 173 15.84 -8.12 -6.50
CA VAL A 173 14.56 -8.60 -5.99
C VAL A 173 14.76 -9.35 -4.68
N PHE A 174 13.76 -9.24 -3.82
CA PHE A 174 13.59 -10.12 -2.70
C PHE A 174 12.78 -11.32 -3.14
N THR A 175 13.35 -12.53 -3.00
CA THR A 175 12.63 -13.77 -3.19
C THR A 175 11.86 -14.07 -1.90
N GLY A 176 10.60 -14.51 -1.98
CA GLY A 176 9.71 -14.78 -0.82
C GLY A 176 10.21 -15.81 0.22
N LYS A 177 11.49 -16.20 0.16
CA LYS A 177 12.22 -17.11 1.05
C LYS A 177 13.30 -16.41 1.91
N HIS A 178 13.24 -15.09 2.11
CA HIS A 178 14.28 -14.34 2.85
C HIS A 178 15.63 -14.25 2.16
N GLN A 179 15.63 -14.16 0.84
CA GLN A 179 16.86 -14.07 0.09
C GLN A 179 16.74 -12.96 -0.93
N GLU A 180 17.84 -12.24 -1.12
CA GLU A 180 17.96 -11.26 -2.18
C GLU A 180 18.65 -11.91 -3.38
N GLY A 181 18.26 -11.46 -4.58
CA GLY A 181 18.91 -11.92 -5.79
C GLY A 181 18.66 -10.98 -6.95
N PHE A 182 19.46 -11.15 -8.00
CA PHE A 182 19.36 -10.34 -9.19
C PHE A 182 18.59 -11.09 -10.27
N VAL A 183 17.63 -10.43 -10.90
CA VAL A 183 16.95 -10.94 -12.09
C VAL A 183 17.97 -11.07 -13.21
N VAL A 184 18.13 -12.26 -13.77
CA VAL A 184 19.00 -12.49 -14.93
C VAL A 184 18.23 -12.75 -16.21
N ALA A 185 17.06 -13.38 -16.09
CA ALA A 185 16.18 -13.62 -17.22
C ALA A 185 14.73 -13.73 -16.74
N SER A 186 13.80 -13.59 -17.67
CA SER A 186 12.41 -13.98 -17.44
C SER A 186 11.82 -14.52 -18.73
N GLN A 187 10.79 -15.36 -18.60
CA GLN A 187 10.04 -15.89 -19.72
C GLN A 187 8.56 -16.02 -19.35
N PRO A 188 7.65 -16.02 -20.33
CA PRO A 188 6.24 -16.34 -20.09
C PRO A 188 6.10 -17.71 -19.40
N PHE A 189 5.24 -17.78 -18.39
CA PHE A 189 4.92 -19.04 -17.73
C PHE A 189 3.75 -19.70 -18.45
N ASN A 190 3.95 -20.92 -18.96
CA ASN A 190 2.92 -21.70 -19.66
C ASN A 190 1.91 -22.31 -18.67
N GLY A 191 1.29 -21.49 -17.82
CA GLY A 191 0.27 -21.87 -16.85
C GLY A 191 -1.13 -21.35 -17.22
N ALA A 192 -2.13 -21.66 -16.41
CA ALA A 192 -3.48 -21.12 -16.55
C ALA A 192 -3.56 -19.61 -16.21
N GLU A 193 -2.56 -19.10 -15.50
CA GLU A 193 -2.43 -17.69 -15.13
C GLU A 193 -1.39 -17.01 -16.02
N GLU A 194 -1.70 -15.79 -16.48
CA GLU A 194 -0.82 -14.93 -17.28
C GLU A 194 0.37 -14.42 -16.44
N GLU A 195 1.28 -15.31 -16.08
CA GLU A 195 2.43 -15.03 -15.21
C GLU A 195 3.77 -15.16 -15.97
N ARG A 196 4.85 -14.69 -15.35
CA ARG A 196 6.23 -14.90 -15.83
C ARG A 196 7.05 -15.71 -14.84
N LEU A 197 7.90 -16.56 -15.39
CA LEU A 197 8.93 -17.29 -14.67
C LEU A 197 10.25 -16.52 -14.79
N TYR A 198 10.79 -16.11 -13.66
CA TYR A 198 12.04 -15.38 -13.54
C TYR A 198 13.16 -16.32 -13.13
N GLU A 199 14.33 -16.12 -13.71
CA GLU A 199 15.60 -16.69 -13.27
C GLU A 199 16.33 -15.65 -12.43
N ILE A 200 16.61 -15.99 -11.18
CA ILE A 200 17.21 -15.10 -10.17
C ILE A 200 18.52 -15.71 -9.69
N ILE A 201 19.61 -14.92 -9.67
CA ILE A 201 20.85 -15.33 -9.01
C ILE A 201 20.75 -15.01 -7.51
N VAL A 202 20.72 -16.04 -6.69
CA VAL A 202 20.74 -15.97 -5.22
C VAL A 202 22.00 -16.66 -4.72
N ASN A 203 22.87 -15.96 -4.00
CA ASN A 203 24.11 -16.52 -3.46
C ASN A 203 24.97 -17.28 -4.49
N GLY A 204 25.04 -16.77 -5.73
CA GLY A 204 25.79 -17.37 -6.84
C GLY A 204 25.13 -18.59 -7.51
N LYS A 205 23.89 -18.94 -7.14
CA LYS A 205 23.11 -20.00 -7.78
C LYS A 205 21.90 -19.41 -8.49
N THR A 206 21.61 -19.91 -9.69
CA THR A 206 20.40 -19.54 -10.42
C THR A 206 19.22 -20.36 -9.90
N GLU A 207 18.18 -19.67 -9.48
CA GLU A 207 16.92 -20.24 -9.01
C GLU A 207 15.74 -19.64 -9.80
N ARG A 208 14.64 -20.40 -9.89
CA ARG A 208 13.46 -19.99 -10.65
C ARG A 208 12.31 -19.61 -9.74
N TYR A 209 11.70 -18.46 -10.02
CA TYR A 209 10.61 -17.88 -9.25
C TYR A 209 9.50 -17.39 -10.17
N LEU A 210 8.25 -17.63 -9.78
CA LEU A 210 7.12 -16.95 -10.40
C LEU A 210 7.10 -15.49 -9.97
N GLY A 211 6.69 -14.59 -10.87
CA GLY A 211 6.67 -13.14 -10.66
C GLY A 211 5.96 -12.71 -9.37
N ARG A 212 4.84 -13.35 -9.02
CA ARG A 212 4.08 -13.06 -7.78
C ARG A 212 4.85 -13.33 -6.50
N TYR A 213 5.95 -14.09 -6.55
CA TYR A 213 6.81 -14.39 -5.40
C TYR A 213 8.04 -13.49 -5.30
N LEU A 214 8.15 -12.50 -6.19
CA LEU A 214 9.25 -11.55 -6.22
C LEU A 214 8.77 -10.18 -5.76
N THR A 215 9.61 -9.50 -5.01
CA THR A 215 9.42 -8.09 -4.65
C THR A 215 10.59 -7.29 -5.20
N LEU A 216 10.32 -6.24 -5.96
CA LEU A 216 11.36 -5.34 -6.45
C LEU A 216 11.93 -4.52 -5.29
N LEU A 217 13.24 -4.64 -5.05
CA LEU A 217 13.95 -3.80 -4.08
C LEU A 217 14.63 -2.61 -4.77
N GLN A 218 15.26 -2.87 -5.92
CA GLN A 218 15.96 -1.86 -6.71
C GLN A 218 15.99 -2.28 -8.18
N GLY A 219 15.79 -1.34 -9.11
CA GLY A 219 15.78 -1.60 -10.55
C GLY A 219 14.52 -1.06 -11.20
N ASP A 220 14.23 -1.56 -12.40
CA ASP A 220 13.18 -1.04 -13.26
C ASP A 220 12.07 -2.08 -13.51
N VAL A 221 10.94 -1.56 -13.97
CA VAL A 221 9.79 -2.33 -14.40
C VAL A 221 9.39 -1.89 -15.80
N GLU A 222 9.23 -2.88 -16.67
CA GLU A 222 8.88 -2.72 -18.07
C GLU A 222 7.51 -3.32 -18.35
N LYS A 223 6.96 -3.03 -19.52
CA LYS A 223 5.81 -3.74 -20.06
C LYS A 223 6.27 -4.90 -20.94
N TRP A 224 5.44 -5.92 -21.00
CA TRP A 224 5.51 -6.95 -22.04
C TRP A 224 4.15 -7.16 -22.69
N CYS A 225 4.18 -7.55 -23.95
CA CYS A 225 2.99 -7.77 -24.76
C CYS A 225 2.57 -9.25 -24.73
N LEU A 226 1.39 -9.53 -24.21
CA LEU A 226 0.71 -10.83 -24.23
C LEU A 226 0.35 -11.30 -25.64
N SER A 227 0.17 -10.38 -26.60
CA SER A 227 -0.22 -10.75 -27.97
C SER A 227 0.96 -11.32 -28.77
N CYS A 228 2.17 -10.79 -28.61
CA CYS A 228 3.32 -11.20 -29.42
C CYS A 228 4.57 -11.58 -28.61
N GLY A 229 4.52 -11.50 -27.28
CA GLY A 229 5.65 -11.81 -26.39
C GLY A 229 6.77 -10.77 -26.40
N GLN A 230 6.55 -9.58 -26.95
CA GLN A 230 7.56 -8.53 -26.93
C GLN A 230 7.77 -8.02 -25.50
N ASP A 231 8.98 -8.14 -25.00
CA ASP A 231 9.41 -7.64 -23.68
C ASP A 231 10.14 -6.28 -23.82
N GLY A 232 10.47 -5.66 -22.68
CA GLY A 232 11.27 -4.43 -22.64
C GLY A 232 10.55 -3.19 -23.18
N ILE A 233 9.22 -3.16 -23.13
CA ILE A 233 8.42 -2.03 -23.62
C ILE A 233 8.38 -0.97 -22.53
N GLU A 234 8.70 0.28 -22.86
CA GLU A 234 8.62 1.39 -21.91
C GLU A 234 7.20 1.54 -21.34
N ARG A 235 7.10 1.88 -20.04
CA ARG A 235 5.80 1.99 -19.35
C ARG A 235 4.86 3.04 -19.97
N THR A 236 5.42 4.07 -20.58
CA THR A 236 4.71 5.16 -21.24
C THR A 236 4.09 4.75 -22.58
N VAL A 237 4.51 3.62 -23.15
CA VAL A 237 4.03 3.16 -24.46
C VAL A 237 2.68 2.45 -24.30
N GLU A 238 1.67 2.91 -25.06
CA GLU A 238 0.31 2.38 -25.04
C GLU A 238 0.08 1.22 -26.03
N ARG A 239 0.93 1.10 -27.05
CA ARG A 239 0.80 0.07 -28.10
C ARG A 239 2.09 -0.68 -28.30
N CYS A 240 2.00 -2.00 -28.48
CA CYS A 240 3.16 -2.83 -28.72
C CYS A 240 3.92 -2.34 -29.97
N PRO A 241 5.23 -2.05 -29.88
CA PRO A 241 6.00 -1.62 -31.05
C PRO A 241 6.13 -2.73 -32.11
N THR A 242 5.85 -3.99 -31.75
CA THR A 242 6.00 -5.15 -32.63
C THR A 242 4.69 -5.57 -33.30
N CYS A 243 3.57 -5.58 -32.57
CA CYS A 243 2.28 -6.06 -33.09
C CYS A 243 1.15 -5.04 -33.03
N GLU A 244 1.42 -3.82 -32.58
CA GLU A 244 0.46 -2.70 -32.46
C GLU A 244 -0.75 -2.95 -31.53
N ALA A 245 -0.78 -4.11 -30.87
CA ALA A 245 -1.78 -4.44 -29.85
C ALA A 245 -1.73 -3.42 -28.70
N LEU A 246 -2.91 -3.10 -28.17
CA LEU A 246 -3.06 -2.21 -27.01
C LEU A 246 -2.46 -2.88 -25.77
N LEU A 247 -1.59 -2.15 -25.06
CA LEU A 247 -0.88 -2.61 -23.85
C LEU A 247 -1.57 -2.14 -22.56
#